data_AF-A0A9E5DPV0-F1
#
_entry.id   AF-A0A9E5DPV0-F1
#
_cell.length_a   1.000
_cell.length_b   1.000
_cell.length_c   1.000
_cell.angle_alpha   90.00
_cell.angle_beta   90.00
_cell.angle_gamma   90.00
#
_symmetry.space_group_name_H-M   'P 1'
#
loop_
_entity.id
_entity.type
_entity.pdbx_description
1 polymer ?
#
loop_
_entity_poly.entity_id
_entity_poly.type
_entity_poly.pdbx_seq_one_letter_code
_entity_poly.pdbx_strand_id
1 'polypeptide(L)'
;MHKIPKKLLSTALAVTFFASIFAFVPSAEAHILIIGDSNNYDEASKVGKVLKDKGYKVLELYKENATTKKIIKGMYNADAVIYAGHGGYQSGNYDGNGGTAKAPFALVGTDNNFIWGIGGQMRLGSNGKLFTAPFKKNIPVILLHTCFSTGWAEDKEVANPTETIYNFAKMFNGAGANYYATGWNGAEIVYDFLNGATSFSDANSKNYERITKYATYNGIQVWRNDHGMSAFVGNWSSKFPTAAQTTAYNDSAAEKWYNSYVISTTSSARPDLTVTSAYKSGGYLYVTVKNQGTAISGACYTRVSYNSYYKDIYTYALKPGESKIYQVSFTYTHGTVSTDYYNTVLESNGNNNVKTF
;
A
#
# COMPACT_ATOMS: atom_id res chain seq x y z
N MET A 1 46.54 38.40 43.00
CA MET A 1 45.13 38.27 43.44
C MET A 1 44.24 39.11 42.53
N HIS A 2 43.52 38.49 41.61
CA HIS A 2 42.34 39.09 40.98
C HIS A 2 41.32 37.97 40.78
N LYS A 3 40.27 38.01 41.60
CA LYS A 3 39.18 37.03 41.62
C LYS A 3 38.30 37.28 40.39
N ILE A 4 38.27 36.34 39.46
CA ILE A 4 37.25 36.31 38.41
C ILE A 4 35.88 36.11 39.11
N PRO A 5 34.88 36.97 38.88
CA PRO A 5 33.60 36.86 39.53
C PRO A 5 32.86 35.59 39.05
N LYS A 6 32.40 34.78 40.02
CA LYS A 6 31.63 33.52 39.85
C LYS A 6 30.25 33.67 39.16
N LYS A 7 30.02 34.73 38.38
CA LYS A 7 28.77 34.95 37.62
C LYS A 7 28.92 34.88 36.10
N LEU A 8 30.09 34.48 35.59
CA LEU A 8 30.33 34.25 34.16
C LEU A 8 30.40 32.76 33.78
N LEU A 9 30.20 31.85 34.74
CA LEU A 9 30.12 30.41 34.47
C LEU A 9 28.68 29.89 34.29
N SER A 10 27.66 30.72 34.52
CA SER A 10 26.24 30.32 34.39
C SER A 10 25.59 30.75 33.07
N THR A 11 26.24 31.60 32.28
CA THR A 11 25.74 32.02 30.95
C THR A 11 26.42 31.27 29.80
N ALA A 12 27.59 30.67 30.02
CA ALA A 12 28.24 29.82 29.02
C ALA A 12 27.65 28.39 28.96
N LEU A 13 26.94 27.94 30.00
CA LEU A 13 26.32 26.60 30.02
C LEU A 13 24.88 26.60 29.46
N ALA A 14 24.25 27.78 29.36
CA ALA A 14 22.90 27.92 28.80
C ALA A 14 22.89 28.09 27.27
N VAL A 15 24.02 28.47 26.67
CA VAL A 15 24.14 28.64 25.21
C VAL A 15 24.60 27.36 24.51
N THR A 16 25.23 26.41 25.21
CA THR A 16 25.63 25.11 24.64
C THR A 16 24.54 24.04 24.75
N PHE A 17 23.44 24.29 25.50
CA PHE A 17 22.34 23.34 25.63
C PHE A 17 21.20 23.57 24.61
N PHE A 18 21.24 24.67 23.84
CA PHE A 18 20.34 24.90 22.71
C PHE A 18 20.89 24.37 21.37
N ALA A 19 22.10 23.79 21.36
CA ALA A 19 22.72 23.22 20.17
C ALA A 19 22.51 21.70 20.03
N SER A 20 21.79 21.04 20.95
CA SER A 20 21.73 19.57 21.02
C SER A 20 20.33 18.97 21.10
N ILE A 21 19.28 19.72 20.74
CA ILE A 21 17.92 19.16 20.55
C ILE A 21 17.34 19.63 19.20
N PHE A 22 18.13 19.51 18.14
CA PHE A 22 17.56 19.02 16.89
C PHE A 22 17.79 17.51 16.89
N ALA A 23 17.04 16.82 17.75
CA ALA A 23 16.70 15.45 17.39
C ALA A 23 16.08 15.59 15.99
N PHE A 24 16.80 15.13 14.98
CA PHE A 24 16.21 14.79 13.70
C PHE A 24 15.15 13.74 14.03
N VAL A 25 13.96 14.21 14.41
CA VAL A 25 12.74 13.45 14.21
C VAL A 25 12.82 13.06 12.75
N PRO A 26 12.79 11.76 12.39
CA PRO A 26 12.72 11.38 11.00
C PRO A 26 11.56 12.19 10.42
N SER A 27 11.88 13.19 9.61
CA SER A 27 10.89 13.97 8.88
C SER A 27 10.02 12.93 8.20
N ALA A 28 8.74 12.88 8.54
CA ALA A 28 7.83 11.88 8.00
C ALA A 28 7.95 11.87 6.47
N GLU A 29 8.58 10.79 5.99
CA GLU A 29 8.90 10.48 4.61
C GLU A 29 7.63 10.25 3.80
N ALA A 30 7.58 10.77 2.58
CA ALA A 30 6.36 11.03 1.85
C ALA A 30 6.64 11.21 0.37
N HIS A 31 6.01 10.40 -0.47
CA HIS A 31 6.36 10.25 -1.88
C HIS A 31 5.09 10.29 -2.73
N ILE A 32 5.24 10.39 -4.04
CA ILE A 32 4.17 10.06 -4.97
C ILE A 32 4.14 8.54 -5.12
N LEU A 33 3.07 7.91 -4.64
CA LEU A 33 2.84 6.49 -4.91
C LEU A 33 2.21 6.36 -6.28
N ILE A 34 2.84 5.61 -7.18
CA ILE A 34 2.24 5.23 -8.46
C ILE A 34 2.15 3.71 -8.59
N ILE A 35 0.94 3.24 -8.88
CA ILE A 35 0.62 1.82 -9.04
C ILE A 35 0.15 1.59 -10.47
N GLY A 36 0.68 0.57 -11.12
CA GLY A 36 0.22 0.09 -12.42
C GLY A 36 0.13 -1.43 -12.40
N ASP A 37 -1.07 -1.98 -12.56
CA ASP A 37 -1.21 -3.42 -12.76
C ASP A 37 -0.64 -3.86 -14.12
N SER A 38 -0.67 -5.17 -14.41
CA SER A 38 -0.10 -5.69 -15.66
C SER A 38 -0.73 -5.11 -16.93
N ASN A 39 -2.01 -4.71 -16.89
CA ASN A 39 -2.73 -4.18 -18.04
C ASN A 39 -2.54 -2.67 -18.19
N ASN A 40 -2.23 -1.96 -17.11
CA ASN A 40 -2.14 -0.50 -17.07
C ASN A 40 -0.71 0.01 -16.83
N TYR A 41 0.28 -0.89 -16.89
CA TYR A 41 1.70 -0.59 -16.69
C TYR A 41 2.22 0.53 -17.60
N ASP A 42 1.87 0.51 -18.90
CA ASP A 42 2.44 1.44 -19.88
C ASP A 42 2.06 2.88 -19.58
N GLU A 43 0.83 3.13 -19.14
CA GLU A 43 0.40 4.47 -18.74
C GLU A 43 1.03 4.89 -17.41
N ALA A 44 0.95 4.02 -16.39
CA ALA A 44 1.49 4.31 -15.07
C ALA A 44 3.01 4.54 -15.09
N SER A 45 3.75 3.79 -15.91
CA SER A 45 5.19 3.96 -16.08
C SER A 45 5.57 5.25 -16.81
N LYS A 46 4.77 5.69 -17.79
CA LYS A 46 4.95 7.00 -18.45
C LYS A 46 4.78 8.14 -17.44
N VAL A 47 3.70 8.13 -16.67
CA VAL A 47 3.46 9.14 -15.62
C VAL A 47 4.57 9.13 -14.58
N GLY A 48 4.98 7.95 -14.11
CA GLY A 48 6.08 7.78 -13.16
C GLY A 48 7.40 8.34 -13.68
N LYS A 49 7.71 8.09 -14.96
CA LYS A 49 8.89 8.66 -15.63
C LYS A 49 8.84 10.19 -15.64
N VAL A 50 7.73 10.79 -16.08
CA VAL A 50 7.60 12.26 -16.16
C VAL A 50 7.71 12.91 -14.78
N LEU A 51 7.12 12.30 -13.75
CA LEU A 51 7.27 12.76 -12.36
C LEU A 51 8.75 12.76 -11.92
N LYS A 52 9.47 11.65 -12.15
CA LYS A 52 10.90 11.54 -11.81
C LYS A 52 11.75 12.54 -12.60
N ASP A 53 11.50 12.70 -13.90
CA ASP A 53 12.19 13.66 -14.75
C ASP A 53 11.98 15.11 -14.25
N LYS A 54 10.85 15.41 -13.61
CA LYS A 54 10.54 16.70 -12.96
C LYS A 54 11.02 16.79 -11.50
N GLY A 55 11.78 15.81 -11.02
CA GLY A 55 12.43 15.82 -9.70
C GLY A 55 11.58 15.34 -8.53
N TYR A 56 10.40 14.78 -8.79
CA TYR A 56 9.55 14.19 -7.74
C TYR A 56 10.19 12.94 -7.14
N LYS A 57 9.94 12.71 -5.85
CA LYS A 57 10.22 11.44 -5.20
C LYS A 57 9.04 10.50 -5.43
N VAL A 58 9.27 9.39 -6.13
CA VAL A 58 8.23 8.47 -6.59
C VAL A 58 8.52 7.07 -6.07
N LEU A 59 7.50 6.40 -5.51
CA LEU A 59 7.50 4.96 -5.29
C LEU A 59 6.69 4.31 -6.41
N GLU A 60 7.34 3.45 -7.17
CA GLU A 60 6.76 2.77 -8.32
C GLU A 60 6.42 1.33 -7.95
N LEU A 61 5.13 0.97 -8.05
CA LEU A 61 4.64 -0.39 -7.86
C LEU A 61 4.00 -0.87 -9.15
N TYR A 62 4.75 -1.65 -9.93
CA TYR A 62 4.32 -2.11 -11.24
C TYR A 62 4.18 -3.62 -11.31
N LYS A 63 3.18 -4.11 -12.06
CA LYS A 63 3.00 -5.52 -12.38
C LYS A 63 3.02 -6.39 -11.11
N GLU A 64 3.86 -7.41 -11.04
CA GLU A 64 4.02 -8.30 -9.88
C GLU A 64 4.41 -7.58 -8.57
N ASN A 65 4.88 -6.33 -8.63
CA ASN A 65 5.15 -5.52 -7.45
C ASN A 65 3.93 -4.76 -6.92
N ALA A 66 2.83 -4.69 -7.67
CA ALA A 66 1.58 -4.05 -7.25
C ALA A 66 0.68 -4.98 -6.38
N THR A 67 1.27 -5.65 -5.39
CA THR A 67 0.50 -6.50 -4.45
C THR A 67 -0.25 -5.65 -3.42
N THR A 68 -1.34 -6.17 -2.86
CA THR A 68 -2.13 -5.43 -1.85
C THR A 68 -1.29 -4.97 -0.65
N LYS A 69 -0.37 -5.80 -0.14
CA LYS A 69 0.58 -5.40 0.93
C LYS A 69 1.41 -4.20 0.50
N LYS A 70 2.02 -4.25 -0.70
CA LYS A 70 2.89 -3.18 -1.20
C LYS A 70 2.11 -1.91 -1.48
N ILE A 71 0.88 -2.00 -2.02
CA ILE A 71 -0.01 -0.86 -2.22
C ILE A 71 -0.31 -0.17 -0.88
N ILE A 72 -0.75 -0.92 0.14
CA ILE A 72 -1.07 -0.38 1.47
C ILE A 72 0.16 0.27 2.11
N LYS A 73 1.33 -0.41 2.05
CA LYS A 73 2.60 0.14 2.54
C LYS A 73 3.02 1.39 1.78
N GLY A 74 2.82 1.42 0.47
CA GLY A 74 3.13 2.57 -0.37
C GLY A 74 2.25 3.76 0.00
N MET A 75 1.01 3.55 0.44
CA MET A 75 0.18 4.66 0.89
C MET A 75 0.72 5.32 2.17
N TYR A 76 1.58 4.65 2.94
CA TYR A 76 2.10 5.18 4.20
C TYR A 76 2.82 6.52 3.99
N ASN A 77 2.25 7.57 4.59
CA ASN A 77 2.65 8.97 4.47
C ASN A 77 2.77 9.53 3.04
N ALA A 78 2.17 8.89 2.03
CA ALA A 78 2.21 9.39 0.66
C ALA A 78 1.67 10.83 0.53
N ASP A 79 2.26 11.61 -0.37
CA ASP A 79 1.83 12.98 -0.73
C ASP A 79 0.82 13.00 -1.89
N ALA A 80 0.74 11.89 -2.63
CA ALA A 80 -0.26 11.63 -3.66
C ALA A 80 -0.31 10.12 -3.90
N VAL A 81 -1.47 9.63 -4.34
CA VAL A 81 -1.62 8.25 -4.82
C VAL A 81 -2.18 8.28 -6.24
N ILE A 82 -1.51 7.60 -7.17
CA ILE A 82 -1.96 7.38 -8.54
C ILE A 82 -2.10 5.87 -8.73
N TYR A 83 -3.31 5.39 -8.96
CA TYR A 83 -3.57 3.96 -9.15
C TYR A 83 -4.16 3.74 -10.54
N ALA A 84 -3.43 3.04 -11.40
CA ALA A 84 -3.89 2.56 -12.68
C ALA A 84 -4.10 1.05 -12.61
N GLY A 85 -5.36 0.62 -12.52
CA GLY A 85 -5.66 -0.79 -12.36
C GLY A 85 -7.12 -1.11 -12.10
N HIS A 86 -7.42 -2.41 -11.97
CA HIS A 86 -8.77 -2.93 -11.81
C HIS A 86 -9.50 -2.45 -10.55
N GLY A 87 -10.80 -2.17 -10.72
CA GLY A 87 -11.74 -1.96 -9.63
C GLY A 87 -12.42 -3.27 -9.26
N GLY A 88 -12.45 -3.61 -7.96
CA GLY A 88 -13.12 -4.79 -7.44
C GLY A 88 -14.51 -4.47 -6.88
N TYR A 89 -15.39 -5.47 -6.89
CA TYR A 89 -16.69 -5.45 -6.23
C TYR A 89 -16.97 -6.80 -5.56
N GLN A 90 -17.80 -6.81 -4.52
CA GLN A 90 -18.17 -8.06 -3.86
C GLN A 90 -19.17 -8.85 -4.73
N SER A 91 -18.97 -10.16 -4.85
CA SER A 91 -19.89 -11.04 -5.59
C SER A 91 -21.34 -10.85 -5.13
N GLY A 92 -22.26 -10.75 -6.11
CA GLY A 92 -23.68 -10.47 -5.88
C GLY A 92 -24.06 -9.00 -5.75
N ASN A 93 -23.08 -8.08 -5.74
CA ASN A 93 -23.35 -6.65 -5.62
C ASN A 93 -23.47 -5.91 -6.95
N TYR A 94 -23.27 -6.59 -8.07
CA TYR A 94 -23.45 -6.05 -9.42
C TYR A 94 -23.82 -7.20 -10.37
N ASP A 95 -24.66 -6.91 -11.35
CA ASP A 95 -25.19 -7.90 -12.29
C ASP A 95 -24.30 -8.14 -13.52
N GLY A 96 -23.23 -7.36 -13.68
CA GLY A 96 -22.35 -7.42 -14.85
C GLY A 96 -22.94 -6.76 -16.10
N ASN A 97 -24.06 -6.05 -16.00
CA ASN A 97 -24.81 -5.57 -17.16
C ASN A 97 -25.45 -4.19 -16.97
N GLY A 98 -24.72 -3.27 -16.35
CA GLY A 98 -25.16 -1.88 -16.15
C GLY A 98 -26.25 -1.69 -15.09
N GLY A 99 -26.61 -2.73 -14.32
CA GLY A 99 -27.54 -2.61 -13.21
C GLY A 99 -26.98 -1.82 -12.02
N THR A 100 -27.73 -1.83 -10.92
CA THR A 100 -27.31 -1.19 -9.67
C THR A 100 -26.07 -1.87 -9.09
N ALA A 101 -25.01 -1.11 -8.82
CA ALA A 101 -23.80 -1.57 -8.16
C ALA A 101 -23.79 -1.17 -6.68
N LYS A 102 -23.50 -2.13 -5.79
CA LYS A 102 -23.51 -1.93 -4.33
C LYS A 102 -22.11 -2.06 -3.71
N ALA A 103 -21.81 -1.18 -2.77
CA ALA A 103 -20.59 -1.27 -1.96
C ALA A 103 -20.55 -2.60 -1.14
N PRO A 104 -19.38 -3.11 -0.77
CA PRO A 104 -18.06 -2.49 -0.89
C PRO A 104 -17.43 -2.62 -2.28
N PHE A 105 -16.67 -1.59 -2.65
CA PHE A 105 -15.77 -1.59 -3.81
C PHE A 105 -14.32 -1.69 -3.34
N ALA A 106 -13.41 -2.12 -4.20
CA ALA A 106 -12.03 -2.36 -3.84
C ALA A 106 -11.02 -1.88 -4.89
N LEU A 107 -9.79 -1.64 -4.42
CA LEU A 107 -8.61 -1.76 -5.26
C LEU A 107 -8.20 -3.24 -5.33
N VAL A 108 -7.71 -3.67 -6.49
CA VAL A 108 -7.22 -5.03 -6.71
C VAL A 108 -5.69 -5.03 -6.77
N GLY A 109 -5.06 -5.91 -5.99
CA GLY A 109 -3.63 -6.18 -6.07
C GLY A 109 -3.31 -7.34 -7.01
N THR A 110 -2.08 -7.41 -7.52
CA THR A 110 -1.64 -8.51 -8.41
C THR A 110 -1.50 -9.86 -7.73
N ASP A 111 -1.59 -9.89 -6.41
CA ASP A 111 -1.72 -11.08 -5.56
C ASP A 111 -3.15 -11.64 -5.50
N ASN A 112 -4.04 -11.23 -6.41
CA ASN A 112 -5.47 -11.60 -6.46
C ASN A 112 -6.21 -11.35 -5.14
N ASN A 113 -5.79 -10.30 -4.43
CA ASN A 113 -6.38 -9.90 -3.16
C ASN A 113 -6.95 -8.48 -3.28
N PHE A 114 -7.76 -8.09 -2.31
CA PHE A 114 -8.57 -6.88 -2.36
C PHE A 114 -8.27 -5.94 -1.21
N ILE A 115 -8.31 -4.63 -1.50
CA ILE A 115 -8.35 -3.57 -0.49
C ILE A 115 -9.76 -2.96 -0.55
N TRP A 116 -10.65 -3.45 0.32
CA TRP A 116 -12.06 -3.04 0.33
C TRP A 116 -12.26 -1.70 1.02
N GLY A 117 -13.04 -0.82 0.39
CA GLY A 117 -13.58 0.38 1.01
C GLY A 117 -14.82 0.08 1.84
N ILE A 118 -14.78 0.35 3.15
CA ILE A 118 -15.86 0.08 4.09
C ILE A 118 -16.00 1.27 5.05
N GLY A 119 -17.14 1.98 4.98
CA GLY A 119 -17.47 3.02 5.97
C GLY A 119 -16.50 4.20 6.04
N GLY A 120 -15.70 4.45 4.99
CA GLY A 120 -14.63 5.47 5.01
C GLY A 120 -13.26 4.95 5.46
N GLN A 121 -13.15 3.64 5.65
CA GLN A 121 -11.92 2.93 5.99
C GLN A 121 -11.61 1.90 4.90
N MET A 122 -10.44 1.27 5.03
CA MET A 122 -9.97 0.19 4.18
C MET A 122 -9.91 -1.13 4.95
N ARG A 123 -10.10 -2.24 4.25
CA ARG A 123 -9.90 -3.60 4.76
C ARG A 123 -9.11 -4.43 3.77
N LEU A 124 -8.01 -5.02 4.23
CA LEU A 124 -7.26 -6.02 3.46
C LEU A 124 -7.99 -7.36 3.49
N GLY A 125 -8.32 -7.90 2.32
CA GLY A 125 -9.00 -9.18 2.16
C GLY A 125 -10.40 -9.22 2.79
N SER A 126 -10.96 -10.43 2.91
CA SER A 126 -12.33 -10.62 3.42
C SER A 126 -12.49 -10.31 4.90
N ASN A 127 -11.46 -10.57 5.71
CA ASN A 127 -11.55 -10.56 7.18
C ASN A 127 -10.50 -9.66 7.86
N GLY A 128 -9.80 -8.80 7.12
CA GLY A 128 -8.89 -7.83 7.71
C GLY A 128 -9.60 -6.89 8.67
N LYS A 129 -8.84 -6.26 9.57
CA LYS A 129 -9.37 -5.16 10.37
C LYS A 129 -9.49 -3.90 9.51
N LEU A 130 -10.46 -3.06 9.85
CA LEU A 130 -10.58 -1.72 9.29
C LEU A 130 -9.44 -0.81 9.73
N PHE A 131 -8.82 -0.14 8.78
CA PHE A 131 -7.82 0.90 9.01
C PHE A 131 -8.10 2.11 8.14
N THR A 132 -7.71 3.29 8.61
CA THR A 132 -7.74 4.50 7.79
C THR A 132 -6.57 4.45 6.81
N ALA A 133 -6.80 4.86 5.55
CA ALA A 133 -5.75 4.92 4.54
C ALA A 133 -4.54 5.73 5.07
N PRO A 134 -3.31 5.18 5.03
CA PRO A 134 -2.20 5.69 5.84
C PRO A 134 -1.42 6.86 5.23
N PHE A 135 -2.01 7.59 4.29
CA PHE A 135 -1.37 8.75 3.66
C PHE A 135 -1.58 10.04 4.44
N LYS A 136 -0.94 11.13 4.00
CA LYS A 136 -1.17 12.46 4.56
C LYS A 136 -2.58 12.97 4.24
N LYS A 137 -3.14 13.81 5.11
CA LYS A 137 -4.43 14.46 4.84
C LYS A 137 -4.32 15.43 3.67
N ASN A 138 -5.45 15.68 3.00
CA ASN A 138 -5.61 16.65 1.92
C ASN A 138 -4.74 16.36 0.67
N ILE A 139 -4.32 15.11 0.47
CA ILE A 139 -3.59 14.70 -0.74
C ILE A 139 -4.54 14.40 -1.90
N PRO A 140 -4.07 14.45 -3.15
CA PRO A 140 -4.76 13.87 -4.29
C PRO A 140 -4.66 12.32 -4.27
N VAL A 141 -5.79 11.65 -4.48
CA VAL A 141 -5.87 10.24 -4.88
C VAL A 141 -6.51 10.21 -6.25
N ILE A 142 -5.79 9.67 -7.23
CA ILE A 142 -6.13 9.67 -8.66
C ILE A 142 -6.25 8.23 -9.12
N LEU A 143 -7.43 7.82 -9.56
CA LEU A 143 -7.68 6.49 -10.14
C LEU A 143 -7.79 6.57 -11.66
N LEU A 144 -7.10 5.66 -12.34
CA LEU A 144 -7.06 5.53 -13.79
C LEU A 144 -7.57 4.13 -14.16
N HIS A 145 -8.51 4.05 -15.09
CA HIS A 145 -9.03 2.78 -15.61
C HIS A 145 -9.58 1.82 -14.54
N THR A 146 -10.04 2.35 -13.41
CA THR A 146 -10.55 1.54 -12.30
C THR A 146 -12.06 1.41 -12.42
N CYS A 147 -12.56 0.20 -12.66
CA CYS A 147 -14.01 -0.07 -12.66
C CYS A 147 -14.69 0.49 -11.41
N PHE A 148 -15.94 0.94 -11.56
CA PHE A 148 -16.80 1.59 -10.57
C PHE A 148 -16.32 2.97 -10.09
N SER A 149 -15.04 3.33 -10.26
CA SER A 149 -14.47 4.59 -9.77
C SER A 149 -15.12 5.85 -10.36
N THR A 150 -15.67 5.73 -11.57
CA THR A 150 -16.33 6.80 -12.33
C THR A 150 -17.83 6.55 -12.53
N GLY A 151 -18.38 5.51 -11.89
CA GLY A 151 -19.75 5.03 -12.15
C GLY A 151 -19.87 4.10 -13.36
N TRP A 152 -18.75 3.69 -13.95
CA TRP A 152 -18.69 2.74 -15.06
C TRP A 152 -17.99 1.45 -14.65
N ALA A 153 -18.52 0.31 -15.06
CA ALA A 153 -17.85 -0.98 -15.00
C ALA A 153 -17.66 -1.47 -16.43
N GLU A 154 -16.40 -1.62 -16.84
CA GLU A 154 -16.06 -1.89 -18.25
C GLU A 154 -16.70 -0.85 -19.19
N ASP A 155 -17.51 -1.29 -20.15
CA ASP A 155 -18.23 -0.44 -21.10
C ASP A 155 -19.66 -0.08 -20.66
N LYS A 156 -20.04 -0.40 -19.41
CA LYS A 156 -21.40 -0.19 -18.88
C LYS A 156 -21.42 0.86 -17.77
N GLU A 157 -22.24 1.89 -17.94
CA GLU A 157 -22.61 2.76 -16.82
C GLU A 157 -23.53 1.99 -15.88
N VAL A 158 -23.26 2.05 -14.57
CA VAL A 158 -24.13 1.44 -13.56
C VAL A 158 -25.39 2.29 -13.38
N ALA A 159 -26.49 1.68 -12.96
CA ALA A 159 -27.77 2.39 -12.80
C ALA A 159 -27.77 3.44 -11.67
N ASN A 160 -26.82 3.39 -10.73
CA ASN A 160 -26.70 4.28 -9.57
C ASN A 160 -25.31 4.96 -9.46
N PRO A 161 -24.82 5.63 -10.52
CA PRO A 161 -23.41 6.01 -10.66
C PRO A 161 -22.94 6.99 -9.57
N THR A 162 -23.78 7.95 -9.18
CA THR A 162 -23.49 8.89 -8.09
C THR A 162 -23.23 8.18 -6.76
N GLU A 163 -24.06 7.20 -6.41
CA GLU A 163 -23.91 6.40 -5.19
C GLU A 163 -22.67 5.50 -5.27
N THR A 164 -22.42 4.89 -6.43
CA THR A 164 -21.23 4.07 -6.68
C THR A 164 -19.95 4.86 -6.46
N ILE A 165 -19.82 6.03 -7.10
CA ILE A 165 -18.65 6.91 -6.97
C ILE A 165 -18.49 7.38 -5.53
N TYR A 166 -19.56 7.83 -4.88
CA TYR A 166 -19.52 8.24 -3.48
C TYR A 166 -18.93 7.14 -2.59
N ASN A 167 -19.45 5.91 -2.72
CA ASN A 167 -19.01 4.80 -1.89
C ASN A 167 -17.59 4.35 -2.19
N PHE A 168 -17.14 4.40 -3.46
CA PHE A 168 -15.75 4.12 -3.82
C PHE A 168 -14.82 5.19 -3.24
N ALA A 169 -15.09 6.46 -3.51
CA ALA A 169 -14.29 7.60 -3.07
C ALA A 169 -14.17 7.66 -1.53
N LYS A 170 -15.21 7.21 -0.81
CA LYS A 170 -15.27 7.22 0.64
C LYS A 170 -14.07 6.57 1.31
N MET A 171 -13.50 5.49 0.74
CA MET A 171 -12.32 4.81 1.33
C MET A 171 -11.09 5.73 1.41
N PHE A 172 -11.04 6.77 0.57
CA PHE A 172 -9.98 7.77 0.56
C PHE A 172 -10.40 9.06 1.26
N ASN A 173 -11.62 9.54 1.02
CA ASN A 173 -12.12 10.76 1.64
C ASN A 173 -12.25 10.61 3.17
N GLY A 174 -12.50 9.40 3.69
CA GLY A 174 -12.51 9.14 5.14
C GLY A 174 -11.15 9.37 5.81
N ALA A 175 -10.05 9.31 5.05
CA ALA A 175 -8.71 9.71 5.47
C ALA A 175 -8.38 11.17 5.13
N GLY A 176 -9.32 11.91 4.53
CA GLY A 176 -9.17 13.31 4.16
C GLY A 176 -8.54 13.56 2.79
N ALA A 177 -8.49 12.57 1.89
CA ALA A 177 -8.01 12.78 0.53
C ALA A 177 -9.04 13.51 -0.37
N ASN A 178 -8.55 14.06 -1.47
CA ASN A 178 -9.34 14.52 -2.61
C ASN A 178 -9.30 13.45 -3.69
N TYR A 179 -10.46 12.94 -4.06
CA TYR A 179 -10.59 11.83 -4.99
C TYR A 179 -10.86 12.36 -6.40
N TYR A 180 -10.06 11.91 -7.37
CA TYR A 180 -10.33 12.06 -8.78
C TYR A 180 -10.24 10.69 -9.44
N ALA A 181 -11.12 10.41 -10.39
CA ALA A 181 -11.06 9.21 -11.19
C ALA A 181 -11.35 9.52 -12.66
N THR A 182 -10.72 8.78 -13.57
CA THR A 182 -11.04 8.84 -14.99
C THR A 182 -10.91 7.48 -15.67
N GLY A 183 -11.80 7.21 -16.61
CA GLY A 183 -11.73 6.08 -17.53
C GLY A 183 -10.97 6.38 -18.82
N TRP A 184 -10.62 7.65 -19.07
CA TRP A 184 -9.87 8.05 -20.25
C TRP A 184 -8.39 7.72 -20.13
N ASN A 185 -7.79 7.33 -21.26
CA ASN A 185 -6.35 7.13 -21.34
C ASN A 185 -5.65 8.49 -21.26
N GLY A 186 -4.55 8.56 -20.52
CA GLY A 186 -3.60 9.66 -20.55
C GLY A 186 -3.38 10.37 -19.22
N ALA A 187 -3.95 9.93 -18.10
CA ALA A 187 -3.76 10.56 -16.78
C ALA A 187 -3.79 12.10 -16.79
N GLU A 188 -4.63 12.71 -17.64
CA GLU A 188 -4.49 14.11 -18.09
C GLU A 188 -4.35 15.10 -16.94
N ILE A 189 -5.16 14.89 -15.89
CA ILE A 189 -5.14 15.78 -14.73
C ILE A 189 -3.77 15.84 -14.04
N VAL A 190 -3.01 14.74 -14.06
CA VAL A 190 -1.64 14.73 -13.53
C VAL A 190 -0.74 15.59 -14.42
N TYR A 191 -0.84 15.43 -15.74
CA TYR A 191 -0.06 16.25 -16.67
C TYR A 191 -0.41 17.73 -16.59
N ASP A 192 -1.68 18.08 -16.37
CA ASP A 192 -2.10 19.47 -16.16
C ASP A 192 -1.42 20.09 -14.93
N PHE A 193 -1.35 19.36 -13.81
CA PHE A 193 -0.57 19.79 -12.65
C PHE A 193 0.91 19.94 -12.97
N LEU A 194 1.49 18.97 -13.68
CA LEU A 194 2.90 19.01 -14.08
C LEU A 194 3.22 20.12 -15.10
N ASN A 195 2.19 20.65 -15.77
CA ASN A 195 2.24 21.77 -16.69
C ASN A 195 1.77 23.09 -16.05
N GLY A 196 1.67 23.13 -14.72
CA GLY A 196 1.50 24.37 -13.96
C GLY A 196 0.08 24.66 -13.47
N ALA A 197 -0.86 23.71 -13.57
CA ALA A 197 -2.15 23.87 -12.91
C ALA A 197 -1.97 24.03 -11.39
N THR A 198 -2.68 24.99 -10.82
CA THR A 198 -2.49 25.44 -9.43
C THR A 198 -3.48 24.82 -8.45
N SER A 199 -4.52 24.15 -8.95
CA SER A 199 -5.57 23.48 -8.19
C SER A 199 -6.30 22.45 -9.04
N PHE A 200 -7.11 21.59 -8.42
CA PHE A 200 -8.00 20.67 -9.16
C PHE A 200 -8.97 21.43 -10.07
N SER A 201 -9.48 22.59 -9.67
CA SER A 201 -10.36 23.41 -10.52
C SER A 201 -9.64 23.89 -11.78
N ASP A 202 -8.41 24.37 -11.61
CA ASP A 202 -7.56 24.86 -12.69
C ASP A 202 -7.12 23.71 -13.61
N ALA A 203 -6.83 22.53 -13.08
CA ALA A 203 -6.54 21.34 -13.87
C ALA A 203 -7.79 20.86 -14.64
N ASN A 204 -8.95 20.77 -13.99
CA ASN A 204 -10.22 20.41 -14.63
C ASN A 204 -10.62 21.36 -15.77
N SER A 205 -10.21 22.63 -15.73
CA SER A 205 -10.44 23.55 -16.85
C SER A 205 -9.62 23.23 -18.12
N LYS A 206 -8.57 22.42 -17.99
CA LYS A 206 -7.65 22.01 -19.07
C LYS A 206 -7.92 20.58 -19.58
N ASN A 207 -8.51 19.72 -18.75
CA ASN A 207 -8.92 18.35 -19.11
C ASN A 207 -9.79 18.27 -20.38
N TYR A 208 -9.64 17.16 -21.11
CA TYR A 208 -10.51 16.79 -22.24
C TYR A 208 -11.97 16.68 -21.80
N GLU A 209 -12.24 15.91 -20.74
CA GLU A 209 -13.56 15.81 -20.15
C GLU A 209 -13.67 16.69 -18.89
N ARG A 210 -14.09 17.94 -19.08
CA ARG A 210 -14.30 18.88 -17.98
C ARG A 210 -15.53 18.51 -17.16
N ILE A 211 -15.36 18.31 -15.86
CA ILE A 211 -16.48 18.04 -14.94
C ILE A 211 -17.15 19.37 -14.58
N THR A 212 -18.44 19.50 -14.93
CA THR A 212 -19.22 20.75 -14.72
C THR A 212 -20.48 20.57 -13.89
N LYS A 213 -20.90 19.31 -13.67
CA LYS A 213 -22.10 18.97 -12.91
C LYS A 213 -21.74 18.20 -11.64
N TYR A 214 -22.66 18.23 -10.68
CA TYR A 214 -22.62 17.36 -9.51
C TYR A 214 -24.04 16.97 -9.09
N ALA A 215 -24.11 15.87 -8.35
CA ALA A 215 -25.27 15.49 -7.56
C ALA A 215 -24.86 15.40 -6.09
N THR A 216 -25.79 15.71 -5.18
CA THR A 216 -25.57 15.55 -3.74
C THR A 216 -26.04 14.17 -3.32
N TYR A 217 -25.16 13.39 -2.69
CA TYR A 217 -25.51 12.10 -2.08
C TYR A 217 -24.97 12.05 -0.65
N ASN A 218 -25.84 11.78 0.33
CA ASN A 218 -25.51 11.83 1.76
C ASN A 218 -24.81 13.13 2.19
N GLY A 219 -25.23 14.27 1.66
CA GLY A 219 -24.66 15.60 1.98
C GLY A 219 -23.31 15.91 1.34
N ILE A 220 -22.77 15.01 0.51
CA ILE A 220 -21.51 15.20 -0.21
C ILE A 220 -21.79 15.45 -1.69
N GLN A 221 -21.11 16.44 -2.27
CA GLN A 221 -21.13 16.69 -3.71
C GLN A 221 -20.28 15.65 -4.43
N VAL A 222 -20.91 14.88 -5.31
CA VAL A 222 -20.26 13.95 -6.23
C VAL A 222 -20.27 14.59 -7.60
N TRP A 223 -19.11 15.04 -8.06
CA TRP A 223 -18.96 15.75 -9.32
C TRP A 223 -18.71 14.75 -10.43
N ARG A 224 -19.55 14.78 -11.47
CA ARG A 224 -19.44 13.99 -12.70
C ARG A 224 -20.33 14.62 -13.76
N ASN A 225 -20.02 14.44 -15.04
CA ASN A 225 -20.95 14.74 -16.12
C ASN A 225 -21.95 13.59 -16.32
N ASP A 226 -23.07 13.89 -16.98
CA ASP A 226 -24.02 12.85 -17.41
C ASP A 226 -23.31 11.92 -18.40
N HIS A 227 -23.34 10.62 -18.14
CA HIS A 227 -22.59 9.61 -18.91
C HIS A 227 -21.07 9.86 -18.95
N GLY A 228 -20.55 10.71 -18.07
CA GLY A 228 -19.15 11.05 -18.02
C GLY A 228 -18.31 9.92 -17.45
N MET A 229 -17.07 9.80 -17.95
CA MET A 229 -16.08 8.84 -17.47
C MET A 229 -15.06 9.48 -16.55
N SER A 230 -15.33 10.69 -16.04
CA SER A 230 -14.50 11.38 -15.06
C SER A 230 -15.33 11.80 -13.86
N ALA A 231 -14.76 11.65 -12.67
CA ALA A 231 -15.43 11.93 -11.41
C ALA A 231 -14.50 12.60 -10.40
N PHE A 232 -15.06 13.47 -9.57
CA PHE A 232 -14.36 14.16 -8.50
C PHE A 232 -15.20 14.20 -7.22
N VAL A 233 -14.57 13.87 -6.09
CA VAL A 233 -15.14 14.00 -4.74
C VAL A 233 -14.08 14.58 -3.83
N GLY A 234 -14.19 15.86 -3.51
CA GLY A 234 -13.21 16.55 -2.70
C GLY A 234 -13.33 18.06 -2.81
N ASN A 235 -12.24 18.75 -2.48
CA ASN A 235 -12.14 20.20 -2.56
C ASN A 235 -11.43 20.62 -3.85
N TRP A 236 -12.15 21.34 -4.71
CA TRP A 236 -11.64 21.86 -5.98
C TRP A 236 -10.43 22.81 -5.83
N SER A 237 -10.24 23.43 -4.67
CA SER A 237 -9.07 24.29 -4.39
C SER A 237 -7.84 23.51 -3.95
N SER A 238 -7.95 22.19 -3.71
CA SER A 238 -6.82 21.33 -3.36
C SER A 238 -5.84 21.22 -4.52
N LYS A 239 -4.60 20.84 -4.20
CA LYS A 239 -3.47 20.90 -5.14
C LYS A 239 -2.77 19.55 -5.23
N PHE A 240 -2.08 19.33 -6.34
CA PHE A 240 -1.05 18.31 -6.42
C PHE A 240 0.23 18.81 -5.73
N PRO A 241 0.97 17.96 -5.00
CA PRO A 241 2.23 18.36 -4.39
C PRO A 241 3.23 18.84 -5.44
N THR A 242 4.11 19.75 -5.03
CA THR A 242 5.29 20.12 -5.82
C THR A 242 6.43 19.13 -5.55
N ALA A 243 7.40 19.04 -6.46
CA ALA A 243 8.57 18.18 -6.28
C ALA A 243 9.30 18.44 -4.94
N ALA A 244 9.42 19.70 -4.53
CA ALA A 244 10.06 20.10 -3.28
C ALA A 244 9.28 19.70 -2.02
N GLN A 245 7.98 19.43 -2.14
CA GLN A 245 7.16 18.93 -1.03
C GLN A 245 7.24 17.41 -0.88
N THR A 246 7.76 16.70 -1.90
CA THR A 246 7.97 15.25 -1.84
C THR A 246 9.32 14.90 -1.21
N THR A 247 9.33 13.80 -0.50
CA THR A 247 10.45 13.21 0.25
C THR A 247 10.60 11.72 -0.10
N ALA A 248 11.70 11.09 0.32
CA ALA A 248 11.92 9.68 -0.02
C ALA A 248 10.88 8.76 0.64
N TYR A 249 10.74 7.54 0.13
CA TYR A 249 9.90 6.51 0.75
C TYR A 249 10.67 5.75 1.84
N ASN A 250 10.09 5.62 3.03
CA ASN A 250 10.65 4.81 4.12
C ASN A 250 10.01 3.43 4.16
N ASP A 251 10.64 2.43 3.55
CA ASP A 251 10.10 1.06 3.57
C ASP A 251 10.06 0.48 4.99
N SER A 252 11.05 0.78 5.83
CA SER A 252 11.13 0.24 7.20
C SER A 252 10.03 0.79 8.10
N ALA A 253 9.77 2.11 8.04
CA ALA A 253 8.69 2.73 8.80
C ALA A 253 7.32 2.28 8.29
N ALA A 254 7.14 2.16 6.97
CA ALA A 254 5.92 1.65 6.38
C ALA A 254 5.66 0.18 6.78
N GLU A 255 6.68 -0.68 6.79
CA GLU A 255 6.59 -2.06 7.25
C GLU A 255 6.23 -2.12 8.75
N LYS A 256 6.87 -1.31 9.59
CA LYS A 256 6.56 -1.23 11.03
C LYS A 256 5.12 -0.80 11.28
N TRP A 257 4.64 0.21 10.54
CA TRP A 257 3.25 0.65 10.62
C TRP A 257 2.29 -0.44 10.13
N TYR A 258 2.56 -1.05 8.97
CA TYR A 258 1.75 -2.12 8.40
C TYR A 258 1.60 -3.28 9.39
N ASN A 259 2.72 -3.70 9.99
CA ASN A 259 2.72 -4.77 10.97
C ASN A 259 1.96 -4.38 12.25
N SER A 260 1.92 -3.11 12.65
CA SER A 260 1.25 -2.63 13.87
C SER A 260 -0.24 -2.29 13.71
N TYR A 261 -0.70 -1.97 12.50
CA TYR A 261 -2.06 -1.47 12.29
C TYR A 261 -2.88 -2.34 11.34
N VAL A 262 -2.23 -2.96 10.37
CA VAL A 262 -2.87 -3.83 9.39
C VAL A 262 -2.76 -5.29 9.82
N ILE A 263 -1.61 -5.71 10.38
CA ILE A 263 -1.43 -7.06 10.94
C ILE A 263 -1.76 -7.14 12.43
N SER A 264 -1.16 -6.32 13.31
CA SER A 264 -1.21 -6.57 14.77
C SER A 264 -2.55 -6.26 15.44
N THR A 265 -3.58 -5.92 14.68
CA THR A 265 -4.94 -5.82 15.20
C THR A 265 -5.93 -6.74 14.48
N THR A 266 -5.44 -7.66 13.65
CA THR A 266 -6.15 -8.90 13.37
C THR A 266 -5.88 -9.86 14.53
N SER A 267 -6.74 -9.86 15.56
CA SER A 267 -6.88 -11.03 16.46
C SER A 267 -7.53 -12.21 15.73
N SER A 268 -7.33 -12.33 14.42
CA SER A 268 -7.41 -13.63 13.78
C SER A 268 -6.14 -14.35 14.20
N ALA A 269 -6.28 -15.46 14.90
CA ALA A 269 -5.21 -16.41 15.06
C ALA A 269 -4.41 -16.51 13.74
N ARG A 270 -3.09 -16.34 13.79
CA ARG A 270 -2.20 -16.45 12.61
C ARG A 270 -1.07 -17.43 12.89
N PRO A 271 -0.63 -18.19 11.89
CA PRO A 271 0.59 -18.98 12.02
C PRO A 271 1.83 -18.09 12.13
N ASP A 272 2.90 -18.64 12.69
CA ASP A 272 4.23 -18.05 12.76
C ASP A 272 5.25 -19.18 12.62
N LEU A 273 5.67 -19.46 11.39
CA LEU A 273 6.59 -20.52 11.03
C LEU A 273 8.03 -20.05 11.22
N THR A 274 8.75 -20.70 12.12
CA THR A 274 10.17 -20.43 12.34
C THR A 274 11.00 -21.70 12.23
N VAL A 275 12.24 -21.57 11.76
CA VAL A 275 13.23 -22.66 11.78
C VAL A 275 13.94 -22.65 13.14
N THR A 276 13.55 -23.57 14.03
CA THR A 276 14.11 -23.61 15.40
C THR A 276 15.46 -24.31 15.45
N SER A 277 15.69 -25.29 14.56
CA SER A 277 16.95 -26.03 14.49
C SER A 277 17.25 -26.45 13.05
N ALA A 278 18.53 -26.46 12.71
CA ALA A 278 19.05 -27.03 11.48
C ALA A 278 20.43 -27.62 11.79
N TYR A 279 20.60 -28.93 11.61
CA TYR A 279 21.87 -29.60 11.89
C TYR A 279 22.11 -30.77 10.94
N LYS A 280 23.39 -31.02 10.64
CA LYS A 280 23.80 -32.10 9.73
C LYS A 280 24.13 -33.36 10.52
N SER A 281 23.71 -34.51 10.01
CA SER A 281 24.16 -35.82 10.47
C SER A 281 24.24 -36.79 9.28
N GLY A 282 25.43 -37.31 9.02
CA GLY A 282 25.71 -38.11 7.82
C GLY A 282 25.45 -37.35 6.51
N GLY A 283 24.78 -37.99 5.56
CA GLY A 283 24.41 -37.41 4.26
C GLY A 283 23.16 -36.52 4.28
N TYR A 284 22.62 -36.21 5.47
CA TYR A 284 21.33 -35.52 5.62
C TYR A 284 21.45 -34.26 6.48
N LEU A 285 20.61 -33.28 6.15
CA LEU A 285 20.28 -32.15 7.00
C LEU A 285 18.92 -32.40 7.66
N TYR A 286 18.87 -32.18 8.96
CA TYR A 286 17.67 -32.24 9.78
C TYR A 286 17.22 -30.82 10.10
N VAL A 287 16.01 -30.47 9.68
CA VAL A 287 15.43 -29.13 9.83
C VAL A 287 14.18 -29.21 10.69
N THR A 288 14.15 -28.48 11.80
CA THR A 288 12.97 -28.35 12.65
C THR A 288 12.25 -27.05 12.32
N VAL A 289 11.03 -27.18 11.78
CA VAL A 289 10.10 -26.05 11.59
C VAL A 289 9.07 -26.09 12.70
N LYS A 290 8.83 -24.95 13.35
CA LYS A 290 7.82 -24.78 14.39
C LYS A 290 6.82 -23.73 13.95
N ASN A 291 5.53 -23.97 14.18
CA ASN A 291 4.53 -22.92 14.19
C ASN A 291 4.39 -22.37 15.62
N GLN A 292 5.00 -21.23 15.91
CA GLN A 292 4.87 -20.55 17.20
C GLN A 292 3.71 -19.54 17.23
N GLY A 293 2.93 -19.48 16.15
CA GLY A 293 1.75 -18.64 16.04
C GLY A 293 0.55 -19.26 16.73
N THR A 294 -0.61 -18.65 16.50
CA THR A 294 -1.89 -18.99 17.13
C THR A 294 -2.91 -19.64 16.18
N ALA A 295 -2.65 -19.70 14.86
CA ALA A 295 -3.44 -20.49 13.90
C ALA A 295 -2.61 -21.52 13.13
N ILE A 296 -3.30 -22.41 12.42
CA ILE A 296 -2.70 -23.38 11.50
C ILE A 296 -2.01 -22.67 10.31
N SER A 297 -0.85 -23.17 9.89
CA SER A 297 -0.02 -22.49 8.87
C SER A 297 -0.43 -22.67 7.42
N GLY A 298 -1.27 -23.65 7.10
CA GLY A 298 -1.31 -24.14 5.71
C GLY A 298 0.03 -24.77 5.30
N ALA A 299 0.02 -25.49 4.19
CA ALA A 299 1.23 -26.11 3.67
C ALA A 299 2.06 -25.08 2.87
N CYS A 300 3.38 -25.20 2.92
CA CYS A 300 4.32 -24.32 2.23
C CYS A 300 5.59 -25.09 1.82
N TYR A 301 6.61 -24.38 1.34
CA TYR A 301 7.93 -24.95 1.06
C TYR A 301 8.99 -24.35 1.97
N THR A 302 9.78 -25.23 2.58
CA THR A 302 11.03 -24.86 3.26
C THR A 302 12.18 -25.08 2.29
N ARG A 303 12.94 -24.03 1.96
CA ARG A 303 14.12 -24.12 1.11
C ARG A 303 15.38 -24.23 1.96
N VAL A 304 16.21 -25.21 1.65
CA VAL A 304 17.60 -25.31 2.11
C VAL A 304 18.50 -24.92 0.95
N SER A 305 19.48 -24.04 1.18
CA SER A 305 20.35 -23.52 0.12
C SER A 305 21.80 -23.32 0.58
N TYR A 306 22.73 -23.47 -0.36
CA TYR A 306 24.13 -23.09 -0.26
C TYR A 306 24.61 -22.64 -1.64
N ASN A 307 24.98 -21.36 -1.79
CA ASN A 307 25.25 -20.73 -3.08
C ASN A 307 24.08 -20.96 -4.07
N SER A 308 24.36 -21.48 -5.26
CA SER A 308 23.35 -21.79 -6.29
C SER A 308 22.63 -23.13 -6.07
N TYR A 309 23.11 -23.98 -5.16
CA TYR A 309 22.49 -25.27 -4.88
C TYR A 309 21.38 -25.13 -3.84
N TYR A 310 20.20 -25.70 -4.12
CA TYR A 310 19.09 -25.69 -3.18
C TYR A 310 18.27 -26.98 -3.25
N LYS A 311 17.51 -27.23 -2.19
CA LYS A 311 16.45 -28.24 -2.14
C LYS A 311 15.22 -27.67 -1.44
N ASP A 312 14.07 -27.90 -2.06
CA ASP A 312 12.77 -27.55 -1.49
C ASP A 312 12.17 -28.75 -0.77
N ILE A 313 11.67 -28.49 0.43
CA ILE A 313 11.03 -29.46 1.31
C ILE A 313 9.57 -29.06 1.42
N TYR A 314 8.66 -29.95 1.00
CA TYR A 314 7.24 -29.74 1.25
C TYR A 314 6.97 -29.77 2.76
N THR A 315 6.52 -28.63 3.28
CA THR A 315 6.25 -28.40 4.70
C THR A 315 4.75 -28.48 4.92
N TYR A 316 4.29 -29.53 5.59
CA TYR A 316 2.88 -29.72 5.89
C TYR A 316 2.37 -28.63 6.84
N ALA A 317 1.06 -28.39 6.81
CA ALA A 317 0.40 -27.49 7.73
C ALA A 317 0.67 -27.90 9.19
N LEU A 318 1.11 -26.94 10.00
CA LEU A 318 1.40 -27.13 11.41
C LEU A 318 0.36 -26.42 12.26
N LYS A 319 -0.16 -27.08 13.29
CA LYS A 319 -1.03 -26.47 14.31
C LYS A 319 -0.24 -25.48 15.18
N PRO A 320 -0.93 -24.57 15.89
CA PRO A 320 -0.28 -23.70 16.89
C PRO A 320 0.56 -24.51 17.89
N GLY A 321 1.81 -24.11 18.07
CA GLY A 321 2.79 -24.78 18.94
C GLY A 321 3.44 -26.04 18.36
N GLU A 322 2.95 -26.58 17.24
CA GLU A 322 3.46 -27.80 16.65
C GLU A 322 4.85 -27.60 16.02
N SER A 323 5.69 -28.63 16.11
CA SER A 323 6.99 -28.69 15.45
C SER A 323 7.10 -29.97 14.63
N LYS A 324 7.75 -29.88 13.47
CA LYS A 324 8.03 -31.01 12.59
C LYS A 324 9.49 -30.99 12.19
N ILE A 325 10.11 -32.17 12.23
CA ILE A 325 11.47 -32.39 11.72
C ILE A 325 11.37 -32.92 10.31
N TYR A 326 12.05 -32.25 9.39
CA TYR A 326 12.22 -32.67 8.01
C TYR A 326 13.66 -33.14 7.79
N GLN A 327 13.78 -34.25 7.08
CA GLN A 327 15.06 -34.81 6.67
C GLN A 327 15.23 -34.59 5.17
N VAL A 328 16.34 -33.97 4.77
CA VAL A 328 16.67 -33.75 3.36
C VAL A 328 18.11 -34.17 3.10
N SER A 329 18.34 -34.90 2.00
CA SER A 329 19.71 -35.22 1.57
C SER A 329 20.41 -33.92 1.16
N PHE A 330 21.49 -33.55 1.85
CA PHE A 330 22.18 -32.28 1.62
C PHE A 330 23.67 -32.43 1.87
N THR A 331 24.49 -32.16 0.85
CA THR A 331 25.92 -32.49 0.88
C THR A 331 26.75 -31.46 1.65
N TYR A 332 26.35 -30.19 1.66
CA TYR A 332 27.13 -29.11 2.29
C TYR A 332 27.01 -29.08 3.81
N THR A 333 28.07 -28.64 4.49
CA THR A 333 28.16 -28.52 5.95
C THR A 333 27.65 -27.20 6.49
N HIS A 334 27.51 -26.19 5.62
CA HIS A 334 26.97 -24.88 5.96
C HIS A 334 25.89 -24.48 4.95
N GLY A 335 24.98 -23.61 5.35
CA GLY A 335 23.94 -23.09 4.45
C GLY A 335 22.88 -22.24 5.13
N THR A 336 21.79 -22.02 4.42
CA THR A 336 20.62 -21.29 4.90
C THR A 336 19.36 -22.10 4.69
N VAL A 337 18.52 -22.15 5.71
CA VAL A 337 17.16 -22.69 5.66
C VAL A 337 16.19 -21.53 5.77
N SER A 338 15.18 -21.50 4.89
CA SER A 338 14.06 -20.55 4.93
C SER A 338 12.75 -21.32 4.86
N THR A 339 11.95 -21.28 5.92
CA THR A 339 10.56 -21.78 5.87
C THR A 339 9.65 -20.77 5.17
N ASP A 340 8.54 -21.24 4.59
CA ASP A 340 7.67 -20.46 3.70
C ASP A 340 8.44 -19.63 2.65
N TYR A 341 9.39 -20.27 1.96
CA TYR A 341 10.32 -19.59 1.05
C TYR A 341 9.63 -18.75 -0.03
N TYR A 342 8.47 -19.19 -0.50
CA TYR A 342 7.68 -18.49 -1.51
C TYR A 342 6.71 -17.45 -0.92
N ASN A 343 6.72 -17.22 0.39
CA ASN A 343 5.83 -16.31 1.11
C ASN A 343 4.34 -16.58 0.82
N THR A 344 3.96 -17.86 0.84
CA THR A 344 2.61 -18.33 0.55
C THR A 344 1.70 -18.34 1.78
N VAL A 345 2.30 -18.31 2.98
CA VAL A 345 1.57 -18.28 4.25
C VAL A 345 1.53 -16.85 4.76
N LEU A 346 0.33 -16.40 5.13
CA LEU A 346 0.17 -15.11 5.79
C LEU A 346 0.49 -15.23 7.28
N GLU A 347 1.76 -15.03 7.61
CA GLU A 347 2.27 -15.20 8.97
C GLU A 347 2.11 -13.96 9.85
N SER A 348 2.18 -14.14 11.17
CA SER A 348 2.31 -13.02 12.10
C SER A 348 3.73 -12.42 12.13
N ASN A 349 4.76 -13.19 11.78
CA ASN A 349 6.14 -12.71 11.69
C ASN A 349 7.01 -13.51 10.69
N GLY A 350 6.83 -13.25 9.39
CA GLY A 350 7.66 -13.88 8.33
C GLY A 350 9.16 -13.54 8.34
N ASN A 351 9.63 -12.64 9.23
CA ASN A 351 11.05 -12.28 9.33
C ASN A 351 11.86 -13.27 10.17
N ASN A 352 11.20 -14.20 10.86
CA ASN A 352 11.86 -15.22 11.71
C ASN A 352 12.03 -16.58 11.00
N ASN A 353 11.74 -16.62 9.70
CA ASN A 353 11.67 -17.84 8.91
C ASN A 353 13.05 -18.39 8.50
N VAL A 354 14.11 -17.60 8.67
CA VAL A 354 15.44 -17.87 8.13
C VAL A 354 16.42 -18.27 9.24
N LYS A 355 17.18 -19.34 9.02
CA LYS A 355 18.25 -19.80 9.91
C LYS A 355 19.46 -20.31 9.12
N THR A 356 20.65 -19.91 9.54
CA THR A 356 21.91 -20.47 9.05
C THR A 356 22.36 -21.65 9.91
N PHE A 357 23.08 -22.58 9.32
CA PHE A 357 23.70 -23.72 10.01
C PHE A 357 25.11 -23.97 9.48
#